data_AF-A0A2V9LTI8-F1
#
_entry.id   AF-A0A2V9LTI8-F1
#
_cell.length_a   1.000
_cell.length_b   1.000
_cell.length_c   1.000
_cell.angle_alpha   90.00
_cell.angle_beta   90.00
_cell.angle_gamma   90.00
#
_symmetry.space_group_name_H-M   'P 1'
#
loop_
_entity.id
_entity.type
_entity.pdbx_description
1 polymer ?
#
loop_
_entity_poly.entity_id
_entity_poly.type
_entity_poly.pdbx_seq_one_letter_code
_entity_poly.pdbx_strand_id
1 'polypeptide(L)'
;MATDFEIYFGEPQQEAAFFYGLFMRGHPVQKLREDIDVPPEVLARWQRQARGDPWYQNTLGQVLNYRKHVLAIFDSLVFRDMNPPPRIQ
;
A
#
# COMPACT_ATOMS: atom_id res chain seq x y z
N MET A 1 29.17 6.85 -12.22
CA MET A 1 27.88 6.58 -12.90
C MET A 1 27.00 5.89 -11.89
N ALA A 2 26.00 6.58 -11.34
CA ALA A 2 25.00 5.95 -10.48
C ALA A 2 24.07 5.18 -11.42
N THR A 3 24.05 3.85 -11.30
CA THR A 3 23.06 3.01 -11.95
C THR A 3 21.68 3.42 -11.44
N ASP A 4 20.85 3.89 -12.34
CA ASP A 4 19.45 4.25 -12.10
C ASP A 4 18.68 2.94 -11.83
N PHE A 5 18.75 2.44 -10.59
CA PHE A 5 17.91 1.33 -10.14
C PHE A 5 16.51 1.89 -9.92
N GLU A 6 15.71 1.88 -10.98
CA GLU A 6 14.29 2.15 -10.91
C GLU A 6 13.62 1.02 -10.12
N ILE A 7 12.98 1.34 -8.99
CA ILE A 7 12.21 0.33 -8.26
C ILE A 7 10.99 -0.02 -9.09
N TYR A 8 10.97 -1.24 -9.62
CA TYR A 8 9.80 -1.77 -10.29
C TYR A 8 8.75 -2.18 -9.25
N PHE A 9 7.69 -1.39 -9.14
CA PHE A 9 6.49 -1.77 -8.43
C PHE A 9 5.54 -2.50 -9.38
N GLY A 10 4.76 -3.45 -8.86
CA GLY A 10 3.64 -4.01 -9.61
C GLY A 10 2.52 -2.98 -9.81
N GLU A 11 1.44 -3.39 -10.46
CA GLU A 11 0.23 -2.57 -10.55
C GLU A 11 -0.47 -2.53 -9.17
N PRO A 12 -0.71 -1.35 -8.57
CA PRO A 12 -1.34 -1.23 -7.25
C PRO A 12 -2.68 -1.98 -7.14
N GLN A 13 -3.43 -2.07 -8.23
CA GLN A 13 -4.69 -2.79 -8.33
C GLN A 13 -4.51 -4.30 -8.15
N GLN A 14 -3.43 -4.88 -8.67
CA GLN A 14 -3.15 -6.31 -8.52
C GLN A 14 -2.80 -6.64 -7.07
N GLU A 15 -1.98 -5.81 -6.43
CA GLU A 15 -1.64 -6.01 -5.01
C GLU A 15 -2.86 -5.79 -4.11
N ALA A 16 -3.66 -4.75 -4.38
CA ALA A 16 -4.91 -4.55 -3.64
C ALA A 16 -5.90 -5.71 -3.82
N ALA A 17 -6.00 -6.28 -5.03
CA ALA A 17 -6.83 -7.45 -5.29
C ALA A 17 -6.33 -8.69 -4.52
N PHE A 18 -5.02 -8.86 -4.37
CA PHE A 18 -4.44 -9.91 -3.53
C PHE A 18 -4.88 -9.77 -2.06
N PHE A 19 -4.75 -8.58 -1.47
CA PHE A 19 -5.19 -8.33 -0.09
C PHE A 19 -6.71 -8.44 0.06
N TYR A 20 -7.48 -8.00 -0.93
CA TYR A 20 -8.93 -8.19 -0.97
C TYR A 20 -9.31 -9.68 -0.96
N GLY A 21 -8.56 -10.53 -1.68
CA GLY A 21 -8.72 -11.98 -1.62
C GLY A 21 -8.42 -12.60 -0.25
N LEU A 22 -7.55 -11.98 0.58
CA LEU A 22 -7.36 -12.38 1.97
C LEU A 22 -8.54 -11.94 2.84
N PHE A 23 -9.04 -10.71 2.65
CA PHE A 23 -10.23 -10.22 3.33
C PHE A 23 -11.43 -11.15 3.10
N MET A 24 -11.71 -11.53 1.85
CA MET A 24 -12.81 -12.46 1.53
C MET A 24 -12.66 -13.85 2.17
N ARG A 25 -11.44 -14.25 2.56
CA ARG A 25 -11.16 -15.50 3.28
C ARG A 25 -11.26 -15.37 4.80
N GLY A 26 -11.71 -14.21 5.31
CA GLY A 26 -11.95 -13.98 6.74
C GLY A 26 -10.77 -13.36 7.49
N HIS A 27 -9.74 -12.87 6.80
CA HIS A 27 -8.66 -12.13 7.46
C HIS A 27 -9.19 -10.79 8.01
N PRO A 28 -8.82 -10.38 9.24
CA PRO A 28 -9.29 -9.13 9.82
C PRO A 28 -8.85 -7.92 9.00
N VAL A 29 -9.80 -7.04 8.66
CA VAL A 29 -9.54 -5.84 7.83
C VAL A 29 -8.46 -4.94 8.42
N GLN A 30 -8.45 -4.72 9.74
CA GLN A 30 -7.45 -3.87 10.40
C GLN A 30 -6.04 -4.43 10.26
N LYS A 31 -5.88 -5.75 10.41
CA LYS A 31 -4.60 -6.41 10.22
C LYS A 31 -4.10 -6.28 8.78
N LEU A 32 -5.00 -6.42 7.79
CA LEU A 32 -4.63 -6.25 6.38
C LEU A 32 -4.22 -4.80 6.09
N ARG A 33 -4.88 -3.80 6.67
CA ARG A 33 -4.48 -2.39 6.53
C ARG A 33 -3.08 -2.14 7.09
N GLU A 34 -2.77 -2.70 8.26
CA GLU A 34 -1.45 -2.64 8.88
C GLU A 34 -0.38 -3.35 8.03
N ASP A 35 -0.72 -4.48 7.42
CA ASP A 35 0.17 -5.23 6.52
C ASP A 35 0.41 -4.51 5.17
N ILE A 36 -0.54 -3.69 4.71
CA ILE A 36 -0.42 -2.89 3.47
C ILE A 36 0.34 -1.58 3.73
N ASP A 37 0.07 -0.91 4.85
CA ASP A 37 0.70 0.36 5.19
C ASP A 37 2.15 0.16 5.67
N VAL A 38 2.90 1.25 5.82
CA VAL A 38 4.24 1.22 6.40
C VAL A 38 4.14 1.55 7.88
N PRO A 39 4.55 0.64 8.79
CA PRO A 39 4.51 0.91 10.22
C PRO A 39 5.28 2.20 10.59
N PRO A 40 4.77 3.03 11.51
CA PRO A 40 5.38 4.33 11.84
C PRO A 40 6.85 4.25 12.26
N GLU A 41 7.23 3.19 12.97
CA GLU A 41 8.61 2.93 13.41
C GLU A 41 9.54 2.63 12.23
N VAL A 42 9.04 1.93 11.20
CA VAL A 42 9.77 1.64 9.96
C VAL A 42 9.92 2.92 9.16
N LEU A 43 8.85 3.70 9.02
CA LEU A 43 8.87 5.01 8.35
C LEU A 43 9.89 5.95 9.00
N ALA A 44 9.88 6.08 10.33
CA ALA A 44 10.82 6.93 11.06
C ALA A 44 12.29 6.48 10.89
N ARG A 45 12.53 5.17 10.74
CA ARG A 45 13.87 4.64 10.44
C ARG A 45 14.28 5.00 9.01
N TRP A 46 13.42 4.78 8.03
CA TRP A 46 13.70 5.11 6.63
C TRP A 46 13.92 6.61 6.42
N GLN A 47 13.12 7.46 7.06
CA GLN A 47 13.30 8.91 7.02
C GLN A 47 14.63 9.37 7.61
N ARG A 48 15.12 8.71 8.67
CA ARG A 48 16.46 9.00 9.23
C ARG A 48 17.57 8.65 8.23
N GLN A 49 17.44 7.51 7.56
CA GLN A 49 18.40 7.06 6.56
C GLN A 49 18.38 7.94 5.29
N ALA A 50 17.21 8.43 4.91
CA ALA A 50 17.03 9.29 3.73
C ALA A 50 17.66 10.69 3.87
N ARG A 51 17.96 11.18 5.07
CA ARG A 51 18.43 12.57 5.26
C ARG A 51 19.75 12.88 4.54
N GLY A 52 20.58 11.87 4.29
CA GLY A 52 21.90 12.03 3.66
C GLY A 52 21.95 11.74 2.17
N ASP A 53 20.86 11.25 1.57
CA ASP A 53 20.88 10.72 0.20
C ASP A 53 19.60 11.09 -0.57
N PRO A 54 19.67 12.03 -1.53
CA PRO A 54 18.55 12.43 -2.38
C PRO A 54 17.95 11.28 -3.19
N TRP A 55 18.75 10.30 -3.63
CA TRP A 55 18.24 9.12 -4.33
C TRP A 55 17.36 8.30 -3.38
N TYR A 56 17.83 8.06 -2.17
CA TYR A 56 17.08 7.33 -1.14
C TYR A 56 15.79 8.06 -0.74
N GLN A 57 15.78 9.40 -0.73
CA GLN A 57 14.56 10.19 -0.52
C GLN A 57 13.53 9.96 -1.62
N ASN A 58 13.96 9.99 -2.89
CA ASN A 58 13.07 9.77 -4.02
C ASN A 58 12.48 8.35 -3.98
N THR A 59 13.33 7.35 -3.75
CA THR A 59 12.94 5.95 -3.61
C THR A 59 11.92 5.75 -2.48
N LEU A 60 12.18 6.34 -1.30
CA LEU A 60 11.23 6.30 -0.18
C LEU A 60 9.89 6.93 -0.56
N GLY A 61 9.90 8.06 -1.27
CA GLY A 61 8.70 8.70 -1.78
C GLY A 61 7.89 7.78 -2.69
N GLN A 62 8.55 7.07 -3.61
CA GLN A 62 7.91 6.11 -4.51
C GLN A 62 7.27 4.94 -3.74
N VAL A 63 8.00 4.33 -2.79
CA VAL A 63 7.47 3.23 -1.96
C VAL A 63 6.24 3.68 -1.18
N LEU A 64 6.29 4.85 -0.53
CA LEU A 64 5.18 5.35 0.28
C LEU A 64 3.96 5.70 -0.58
N ASN A 65 4.17 6.28 -1.76
CA ASN A 65 3.08 6.57 -2.68
C ASN A 65 2.41 5.28 -3.18
N TYR A 66 3.21 4.27 -3.52
CA TYR A 66 2.71 2.97 -3.93
C TYR A 66 1.87 2.31 -2.83
N ARG A 67 2.38 2.23 -1.59
CA ARG A 67 1.67 1.63 -0.44
C ARG A 67 0.35 2.33 -0.14
N LYS A 68 0.34 3.67 -0.18
CA LYS A 68 -0.89 4.46 -0.03
C LYS A 68 -1.92 4.17 -1.12
N HIS A 69 -1.46 4.00 -2.36
CA HIS A 69 -2.35 3.73 -3.49
C HIS A 69 -2.99 2.33 -3.36
N VAL A 70 -2.20 1.31 -3.00
CA VAL A 70 -2.70 -0.05 -2.71
C VAL A 70 -3.74 0.01 -1.58
N LEU A 71 -3.42 0.71 -0.48
CA LEU A 71 -4.33 0.84 0.67
C LEU A 71 -5.66 1.48 0.29
N ALA A 72 -5.63 2.58 -0.48
CA ALA A 72 -6.83 3.29 -0.90
C ALA A 72 -7.73 2.42 -1.82
N ILE A 73 -7.13 1.64 -2.72
CA ILE A 73 -7.88 0.70 -3.57
C ILE A 73 -8.49 -0.40 -2.71
N PHE A 74 -7.71 -1.00 -1.80
CA PHE A 74 -8.19 -2.03 -0.89
C PHE A 74 -9.36 -1.54 -0.03
N ASP A 75 -9.24 -0.36 0.59
CA ASP A 75 -10.31 0.24 1.40
C ASP A 75 -11.58 0.49 0.58
N SER A 76 -11.42 0.92 -0.68
CA SER A 76 -12.55 1.10 -1.59
C SER A 76 -13.28 -0.21 -1.91
N LEU A 77 -12.54 -1.31 -2.08
CA LEU A 77 -13.12 -2.63 -2.31
C LEU A 77 -13.86 -3.14 -1.07
N VAL A 78 -13.24 -3.06 0.10
CA VAL A 78 -13.86 -3.49 1.37
C VAL A 78 -15.09 -2.66 1.69
N PHE A 79 -15.06 -1.34 1.48
CA PHE A 79 -16.21 -0.46 1.72
C PHE A 79 -17.42 -0.86 0.86
N ARG A 80 -17.20 -1.17 -0.43
CA ARG A 80 -18.27 -1.62 -1.34
C ARG A 80 -18.88 -2.95 -0.92
N ASP A 81 -18.08 -3.85 -0.37
CA ASP A 81 -18.55 -5.16 0.07
C ASP A 81 -19.32 -5.09 1.40
N MET A 82 -18.83 -4.27 2.35
CA MET A 82 -19.50 -4.05 3.65
C MET A 82 -20.77 -3.20 3.55
N ASN A 83 -20.89 -2.36 2.51
CA ASN A 83 -22.06 -1.53 2.26
C ASN A 83 -22.55 -1.74 0.82
N PRO A 84 -23.15 -2.90 0.51
CA PRO A 84 -23.59 -3.21 -0.84
C PRO A 84 -24.67 -2.22 -1.27
N PRO A 85 -24.63 -1.70 -2.50
CA PRO A 85 -25.68 -0.82 -3.00
C PRO A 85 -27.04 -1.53 -2.93
N PRO A 86 -28.13 -0.81 -2.65
CA PRO A 86 -29.46 -1.39 -2.62
C PRO A 86 -29.75 -2.05 -3.97
N ARG A 87 -30.04 -3.35 -3.96
CA ARG A 87 -30.46 -4.08 -5.16
C ARG A 87 -31.84 -3.55 -5.55
N ILE A 88 -31.89 -2.75 -6.61
CA ILE A 88 -33.16 -2.35 -7.25
C ILE A 88 -33.71 -3.62 -7.89
N GLN A 89 -34.81 -4.14 -7.34
CA GLN A 89 -35.62 -5.22 -7.90
C GLN A 89 -36.72 -4.64 -8.78
#